data_AF-A0A7W1BSI7-F1
#
_entry.id   AF-A0A7W1BSI7-F1
#
_cell.length_a   1.000
_cell.length_b   1.000
_cell.length_c   1.000
_cell.angle_alpha   90.00
_cell.angle_beta   90.00
_cell.angle_gamma   90.00
#
_symmetry.space_group_name_H-M   'P 1'
#
loop_
_entity.id
_entity.type
_entity.pdbx_description
1 polymer ?
#
loop_
_entity_poly.entity_id
_entity_poly.type
_entity_poly.pdbx_seq_one_letter_code
_entity_poly.pdbx_strand_id
1 'polypeptide(L)'
;MTTGNADDRIAELLHEAAETHHVVYRIVDGDDPDWASWYANWLLDLSELPDLLDARPPVRSHLVHALVELDRQFTAESPGGRWEDWYAERLADRLRAS
;
A
#
# COMPACT_ATOMS: atom_id res chain seq x y z
N MET A 1 12.64 -11.18 16.09
CA MET A 1 11.70 -10.11 16.50
C MET A 1 12.19 -8.80 15.91
N THR A 2 11.99 -8.59 14.61
CA THR A 2 12.40 -7.34 13.93
C THR A 2 11.41 -6.90 12.84
N THR A 3 10.27 -7.59 12.66
CA THR A 3 9.31 -7.30 11.57
C THR A 3 8.46 -6.07 11.85
N GLY A 4 8.10 -5.80 13.12
CA GLY A 4 7.21 -4.69 13.48
C GLY A 4 7.71 -3.31 13.06
N ASN A 5 9.02 -3.06 13.02
CA ASN A 5 9.54 -1.76 12.60
C ASN A 5 9.33 -1.50 11.10
N ALA A 6 9.47 -2.54 10.26
CA ALA A 6 9.27 -2.43 8.82
C ALA A 6 7.79 -2.29 8.48
N ASP A 7 6.92 -3.06 9.16
CA ASP A 7 5.49 -3.01 8.91
C ASP A 7 4.91 -1.66 9.37
N ASP A 8 5.34 -1.12 10.52
CA ASP A 8 4.99 0.24 10.97
C ASP A 8 5.40 1.30 9.93
N ARG A 9 6.62 1.19 9.35
CA ARG A 9 7.05 2.15 8.33
C ARG A 9 6.24 2.03 7.05
N ILE A 10 5.87 0.82 6.63
CA ILE A 10 5.00 0.61 5.46
C ILE A 10 3.61 1.21 5.72
N ALA A 11 3.06 1.09 6.92
CA ALA A 11 1.79 1.72 7.29
C ALA A 11 1.86 3.25 7.17
N GLU A 12 2.95 3.86 7.65
CA GLU A 12 3.17 5.30 7.50
C GLU A 12 3.35 5.70 6.02
N LEU A 13 4.02 4.91 5.19
CA LEU A 13 4.08 5.16 3.75
C LEU A 13 2.71 5.10 3.07
N LEU A 14 1.86 4.14 3.46
CA LEU A 14 0.49 4.06 2.97
C LEU A 14 -0.35 5.27 3.40
N HIS A 15 -0.13 5.78 4.62
CA HIS A 15 -0.76 6.99 5.11
C HIS A 15 -0.31 8.23 4.33
N GLU A 16 1.01 8.40 4.12
CA GLU A 16 1.59 9.49 3.33
C GLU A 16 1.08 9.46 1.87
N ALA A 17 0.99 8.28 1.28
CA ALA A 17 0.40 8.07 -0.04
C ALA A 17 -1.06 8.52 -0.07
N ALA A 18 -1.85 8.15 0.95
CA ALA A 18 -3.26 8.53 1.06
C ALA A 18 -3.46 10.04 1.18
N GLU A 19 -2.71 10.70 2.04
CA GLU A 19 -2.77 12.17 2.19
C GLU A 19 -2.41 12.86 0.86
N THR A 20 -1.36 12.37 0.18
CA THR A 20 -0.94 12.90 -1.13
C THR A 20 -2.01 12.66 -2.20
N HIS A 21 -2.58 11.45 -2.21
CA HIS A 21 -3.65 11.07 -3.12
C HIS A 21 -4.88 11.94 -2.92
N HIS A 22 -5.31 12.15 -1.67
CA HIS A 22 -6.47 12.97 -1.30
C HIS A 22 -6.33 14.44 -1.76
N VAL A 23 -5.13 15.01 -1.72
CA VAL A 23 -4.89 16.37 -2.25
C VAL A 23 -5.14 16.43 -3.76
N VAL A 24 -4.72 15.41 -4.50
CA VAL A 24 -4.98 15.27 -5.95
C VAL A 24 -6.44 14.89 -6.23
N TYR A 25 -7.05 14.09 -5.34
CA TYR A 25 -8.41 13.52 -5.46
C TYR A 25 -9.55 14.52 -5.34
N ARG A 26 -9.28 15.69 -4.76
CA ARG A 26 -10.26 16.79 -4.67
C ARG A 26 -10.81 17.22 -6.04
N ILE A 27 -10.21 16.74 -7.13
CA ILE A 27 -10.56 17.04 -8.52
C ILE A 27 -11.52 16.00 -9.14
N VAL A 28 -11.65 14.77 -8.60
CA VAL A 28 -12.33 13.63 -9.29
C VAL A 28 -13.68 13.18 -8.70
N ASP A 29 -14.27 13.90 -7.75
CA ASP A 29 -15.63 13.66 -7.20
C ASP A 29 -15.90 12.20 -6.75
N GLY A 30 -14.86 11.52 -6.25
CA GLY A 30 -14.97 10.26 -5.50
C GLY A 30 -14.79 8.97 -6.31
N ASP A 31 -14.82 9.00 -7.65
CA ASP A 31 -14.51 7.84 -8.49
C ASP A 31 -13.08 7.98 -9.06
N ASP A 32 -12.16 7.14 -8.59
CA ASP A 32 -10.93 6.91 -9.34
C ASP A 32 -10.67 5.40 -9.50
N PRO A 33 -10.93 4.85 -10.71
CA PRO A 33 -10.68 3.45 -11.03
C PRO A 33 -9.19 3.07 -10.98
N ASP A 34 -8.29 4.05 -11.02
CA ASP A 34 -6.84 3.90 -11.14
C ASP A 34 -6.11 4.06 -9.79
N TRP A 35 -6.83 4.15 -8.67
CA TRP A 35 -6.25 4.39 -7.34
C TRP A 35 -5.08 3.44 -7.05
N ALA A 36 -5.24 2.13 -7.32
CA ALA A 36 -4.21 1.13 -7.05
C ALA A 36 -2.98 1.33 -7.94
N SER A 37 -3.18 1.78 -9.18
CA SER A 37 -2.11 2.14 -10.12
C SER A 37 -1.34 3.37 -9.68
N TRP A 38 -2.03 4.36 -9.11
CA TRP A 38 -1.43 5.57 -8.55
C TRP A 38 -0.60 5.22 -7.31
N TYR A 39 -1.17 4.46 -6.37
CA TYR A 39 -0.48 4.02 -5.16
C TYR A 39 0.75 3.20 -5.49
N ALA A 40 0.66 2.27 -6.45
CA ALA A 40 1.82 1.46 -6.84
C ALA A 40 2.96 2.30 -7.41
N ASN A 41 2.67 3.34 -8.20
CA ASN A 41 3.69 4.27 -8.68
C ASN A 41 4.30 5.06 -7.52
N TRP A 42 3.47 5.63 -6.66
CA TRP A 42 3.95 6.43 -5.56
C TRP A 42 4.85 5.60 -4.62
N LEU A 43 4.40 4.41 -4.26
CA LEU A 43 5.16 3.50 -3.38
C LEU A 43 6.47 3.04 -4.01
N LEU A 44 6.50 2.72 -5.31
CA LEU A 44 7.72 2.22 -5.95
C LEU A 44 8.74 3.31 -6.31
N ASP A 45 8.25 4.46 -6.76
CA ASP A 45 9.09 5.47 -7.40
C ASP A 45 9.31 6.71 -6.52
N LEU A 46 8.43 6.93 -5.52
CA LEU A 46 8.40 8.16 -4.70
C LEU A 46 8.47 7.90 -3.19
N SER A 47 8.70 6.65 -2.77
CA SER A 47 8.77 6.26 -1.35
C SER A 47 9.95 5.35 -1.05
N GLU A 48 10.24 5.12 0.24
CA GLU A 48 11.29 4.19 0.66
C GLU A 48 10.86 2.70 0.65
N LEU A 49 9.66 2.35 0.17
CA LEU A 49 9.19 0.96 0.15
C LEU A 49 10.20 -0.02 -0.48
N PRO A 50 10.84 0.27 -1.63
CA PRO A 50 11.82 -0.66 -2.21
C PRO A 50 13.01 -0.95 -1.28
N ASP A 51 13.45 0.05 -0.53
CA ASP A 51 14.58 -0.07 0.40
C ASP A 51 14.18 -0.88 1.65
N LEU A 52 12.93 -0.76 2.10
CA LEU A 52 12.41 -1.50 3.28
C LEU A 52 12.22 -2.99 3.04
N LEU A 53 12.14 -3.43 1.79
CA LEU A 53 11.88 -4.82 1.46
C LEU A 53 13.15 -5.69 1.53
N ASP A 54 14.36 -5.09 1.61
CA ASP A 54 15.66 -5.77 1.57
C ASP A 54 15.77 -6.81 0.43
N ALA A 55 14.94 -6.66 -0.60
CA ALA A 55 14.68 -7.62 -1.67
C ALA A 55 14.54 -6.87 -3.00
N ARG A 56 14.45 -7.62 -4.10
CA ARG A 56 14.23 -7.00 -5.41
C ARG A 56 12.90 -6.22 -5.36
N PRO A 57 12.85 -4.96 -5.83
CA PRO A 57 11.61 -4.21 -5.89
C PRO A 57 10.54 -5.01 -6.64
N PRO A 58 9.31 -5.10 -6.12
CA PRO A 58 8.29 -5.90 -6.76
C PRO A 58 7.90 -5.26 -8.09
N VAL A 59 7.53 -6.10 -9.04
CA VAL A 59 7.02 -5.61 -10.33
C VAL A 59 5.74 -4.81 -10.07
N ARG A 60 5.61 -3.62 -10.66
CA ARG A 60 4.46 -2.73 -10.49
C ARG A 60 3.11 -3.43 -10.59
N SER A 61 2.91 -4.31 -11.58
CA SER A 61 1.66 -5.04 -11.76
C SER A 61 1.33 -5.98 -10.58
N HIS A 62 2.35 -6.53 -9.92
CA HIS A 62 2.16 -7.34 -8.73
C HIS A 62 1.69 -6.48 -7.55
N LEU A 63 2.31 -5.31 -7.35
CA LEU A 63 1.89 -4.37 -6.30
C LEU A 63 0.46 -3.85 -6.53
N VAL A 64 0.12 -3.47 -7.76
CA VAL A 64 -1.26 -3.06 -8.12
C VAL A 64 -2.25 -4.17 -7.78
N HIS A 65 -1.95 -5.42 -8.18
CA HIS A 65 -2.82 -6.55 -7.89
C HIS A 65 -2.97 -6.78 -6.38
N ALA A 66 -1.86 -6.72 -5.63
CA ALA A 66 -1.88 -6.90 -4.18
C ALA A 66 -2.74 -5.84 -3.49
N LEU A 67 -2.65 -4.57 -3.87
CA LEU A 67 -3.46 -3.47 -3.32
C LEU A 67 -4.95 -3.69 -3.55
N VAL A 68 -5.36 -4.02 -4.79
CA VAL A 68 -6.78 -4.30 -5.11
C VAL A 68 -7.31 -5.47 -4.30
N GLU A 69 -6.49 -6.50 -4.11
CA GLU A 69 -6.90 -7.68 -3.36
C GLU A 69 -6.99 -7.40 -1.85
N LEU A 70 -6.10 -6.56 -1.29
CA LEU A 70 -6.22 -6.09 0.09
C LEU A 70 -7.51 -5.29 0.32
N ASP A 71 -7.86 -4.41 -0.62
CA ASP A 71 -9.07 -3.58 -0.53
C ASP A 71 -10.36 -4.40 -0.52
N ARG A 72 -10.42 -5.41 -1.39
CA ARG A 72 -11.54 -6.37 -1.39
C ARG A 72 -11.65 -7.11 -0.07
N GLN A 73 -10.52 -7.58 0.47
CA GLN A 73 -10.49 -8.34 1.72
C GLN A 73 -10.84 -7.47 2.93
N PHE A 74 -10.27 -6.28 3.04
CA PHE A 74 -10.55 -5.34 4.12
C PHE A 74 -12.03 -4.93 4.13
N THR A 75 -12.60 -4.65 2.95
CA THR A 75 -14.03 -4.34 2.81
C THR A 75 -14.91 -5.53 3.20
N ALA A 76 -14.55 -6.74 2.76
CA ALA A 76 -15.32 -7.95 3.04
C ALA A 76 -15.25 -8.38 4.52
N GLU A 77 -14.08 -8.30 5.14
CA GLU A 77 -13.85 -8.72 6.53
C GLU A 77 -14.25 -7.64 7.54
N SER A 78 -14.22 -6.37 7.14
CA SER A 78 -14.47 -5.22 8.01
C SER A 78 -13.78 -5.34 9.39
N PRO A 79 -12.44 -5.58 9.41
CA PRO A 79 -11.72 -5.91 10.64
C PRO A 79 -11.66 -4.76 11.67
N GLY A 80 -12.01 -3.54 11.24
CA GLY A 80 -11.85 -2.32 12.03
C GLY A 80 -10.40 -1.83 12.06
N GLY A 81 -10.15 -0.76 12.81
CA GLY A 81 -8.82 -0.14 12.89
C GLY A 81 -8.43 0.66 11.64
N ARG A 82 -7.16 1.02 11.55
CA ARG A 82 -6.58 1.69 10.38
C ARG A 82 -6.33 0.67 9.28
N TRP A 83 -6.74 1.01 8.06
CA TRP A 83 -6.51 0.13 6.92
C TRP A 83 -5.01 0.08 6.59
N GLU A 84 -4.26 1.16 6.86
CA GLU A 84 -2.83 1.25 6.63
C GLU A 84 -2.07 0.16 7.38
N ASP A 85 -2.37 -0.01 8.67
CA ASP A 85 -1.76 -1.03 9.53
C ASP A 85 -2.08 -2.45 8.99
N TRP A 86 -3.36 -2.69 8.64
CA TRP A 86 -3.80 -3.99 8.13
C TRP A 86 -3.18 -4.35 6.78
N TYR A 87 -3.04 -3.36 5.90
CA TYR A 87 -2.42 -3.51 4.59
C TYR A 87 -0.93 -3.74 4.74
N ALA A 88 -0.24 -2.98 5.60
CA ALA A 88 1.20 -3.04 5.76
C ALA A 88 1.70 -4.44 6.13
N GLU A 89 1.11 -5.06 7.14
CA GLU A 89 1.45 -6.43 7.57
C GLU A 89 1.37 -7.42 6.39
N ARG A 90 0.25 -7.40 5.66
CA ARG A 90 -0.02 -8.37 4.57
C ARG A 90 0.76 -8.06 3.30
N LEU A 91 0.98 -6.77 3.02
CA LEU A 91 1.75 -6.34 1.87
C LEU A 91 3.21 -6.74 2.05
N ALA A 92 3.78 -6.53 3.23
CA ALA A 92 5.14 -6.94 3.53
C ALA A 92 5.34 -8.45 3.35
N ASP A 93 4.39 -9.28 3.82
CA ASP A 93 4.42 -10.74 3.60
C ASP A 93 4.34 -11.14 2.13
N ARG A 94 3.42 -10.53 1.35
CA ARG A 94 3.25 -10.82 -0.09
C ARG A 94 4.47 -10.42 -0.92
N LEU A 95 5.07 -9.28 -0.60
CA LEU A 95 6.19 -8.73 -1.35
C LEU A 95 7.52 -9.44 -1.03
N ARG A 96 7.69 -9.95 0.20
CA ARG A 96 8.86 -10.78 0.56
C ARG A 96 8.79 -12.20 -0.02
N ALA A 97 7.60 -12.70 -0.32
CA ALA A 97 7.39 -14.05 -0.86
C ALA A 97 7.43 -14.14 -2.40
N SER A 98 7.75 -13.05 -3.11
CA SER A 98 7.70 -12.96 -4.59
C SER A 98 9.06 -12.81 -5.28
#